data_AF-A0A958QM91-F1
#
_entry.id   AF-A0A958QM91-F1
#
_cell.length_a   1.000
_cell.length_b   1.000
_cell.length_c   1.000
_cell.angle_alpha   90.00
_cell.angle_beta   90.00
_cell.angle_gamma   90.00
#
_symmetry.space_group_name_H-M   'P 1'
#
loop_
_entity.id
_entity.type
_entity.pdbx_description
1 polymer ?
#
loop_
_entity_poly.entity_id
_entity_poly.type
_entity_poly.pdbx_seq_one_letter_code
_entity_poly.pdbx_strand_id
1 'polypeptide(L)'
;MQEAIVFGGQNALDFSEVRSSVIRIPEVSMRIEQAQRIWDKHCGASFSFQHFLTSENTSFYNNINLKSLALAIVQLGLLDRYTRIFRKPKIIVGNIQNDSALMVAAGVITFSELIMKSQAFCLLRPMAPLHDVKELVLNGRSLPLYQGYEVLDPSGFNALGSSDMSLQNVLQSLIDKQQVKKIVHVGPGFLNKAAGIDELLTRDVQIVESIDVDPMLGWFWSELRKQDLALAQAQ
;
A
#
# COMPACT_ATOMS: atom_id res chain seq x y z
N MET A 1 -8.27 -22.96 -3.89
CA MET A 1 -7.34 -22.46 -2.86
C MET A 1 -7.79 -21.07 -2.44
N GLN A 2 -7.98 -20.80 -1.15
CA GLN A 2 -8.44 -19.48 -0.69
C GLN A 2 -7.25 -18.52 -0.61
N GLU A 3 -7.42 -17.34 -1.18
CA GLU A 3 -6.40 -16.31 -1.32
C GLU A 3 -6.81 -15.06 -0.55
N ALA A 4 -5.83 -14.43 0.11
CA ALA A 4 -5.95 -13.12 0.70
C ALA A 4 -4.96 -12.15 0.06
N ILE A 5 -5.40 -10.92 -0.16
CA ILE A 5 -4.54 -9.81 -0.57
C ILE A 5 -4.14 -9.02 0.67
N VAL A 6 -2.86 -8.67 0.78
CA VAL A 6 -2.31 -7.92 1.91
C VAL A 6 -1.67 -6.63 1.42
N PHE A 7 -2.12 -5.50 1.93
CA PHE A 7 -1.50 -4.19 1.70
C PHE A 7 -0.32 -4.00 2.64
N GLY A 8 0.84 -3.71 2.06
CA GLY A 8 2.11 -3.56 2.78
C GLY A 8 2.25 -2.31 3.62
N GLY A 9 3.28 -2.33 4.46
CA GLY A 9 3.70 -1.18 5.27
C GLY A 9 4.41 -0.09 4.46
N GLN A 10 4.59 1.06 5.11
CA GLN A 10 5.12 2.30 4.49
C GLN A 10 6.55 2.21 3.95
N ASN A 11 7.29 1.18 4.30
CA ASN A 11 8.71 1.03 3.94
C ASN A 11 8.93 0.41 2.55
N ALA A 12 7.85 0.09 1.83
CA ALA A 12 7.89 -0.48 0.49
C ALA A 12 8.50 0.48 -0.56
N LEU A 13 8.34 1.80 -0.37
CA LEU A 13 8.78 2.84 -1.31
C LEU A 13 10.07 3.56 -0.87
N ASP A 14 10.82 2.98 0.07
CA ASP A 14 12.04 3.57 0.64
C ASP A 14 13.14 3.84 -0.40
N PHE A 15 13.22 2.99 -1.42
CA PHE A 15 14.29 3.01 -2.43
C PHE A 15 13.85 3.76 -3.69
N SER A 16 14.71 4.66 -4.18
CA SER A 16 14.40 5.54 -5.32
C SER A 16 14.20 4.77 -6.62
N GLU A 17 14.91 3.66 -6.74
CA GLU A 17 14.93 2.74 -7.85
C GLU A 17 13.59 2.01 -7.93
N VAL A 18 13.07 1.56 -6.76
CA VAL A 18 11.74 0.96 -6.63
C VAL A 18 10.66 1.96 -7.02
N ARG A 19 10.75 3.20 -6.52
CA ARG A 19 9.79 4.26 -6.88
C ARG A 19 9.81 4.56 -8.39
N SER A 20 11.00 4.69 -8.98
CA SER A 20 11.17 4.95 -10.40
C SER A 20 10.68 3.79 -11.28
N SER A 21 10.78 2.55 -10.79
CA SER A 21 10.30 1.38 -11.49
C SER A 21 8.78 1.22 -11.37
N VAL A 22 8.20 1.46 -10.20
CA VAL A 22 6.77 1.24 -9.96
C VAL A 22 5.89 2.23 -10.72
N ILE A 23 6.35 3.47 -10.91
CA ILE A 23 5.59 4.45 -11.71
C ILE A 23 5.45 4.04 -13.18
N ARG A 24 6.35 3.19 -13.71
CA ARG A 24 6.26 2.69 -15.09
C ARG A 24 5.13 1.70 -15.31
N ILE A 25 4.52 1.19 -14.24
CA ILE A 25 3.34 0.31 -14.32
C ILE A 25 2.13 1.17 -14.69
N PRO A 26 1.44 0.89 -15.82
CA PRO A 26 0.38 1.76 -16.34
C PRO A 26 -0.73 2.07 -15.32
N GLU A 27 -1.17 1.07 -14.56
CA GLU A 27 -2.24 1.21 -13.57
C GLU A 27 -1.83 2.10 -12.39
N VAL A 28 -0.54 2.05 -12.03
CA VAL A 28 0.04 2.95 -11.02
C VAL A 28 0.10 4.38 -11.56
N SER A 29 0.59 4.57 -12.79
CA SER A 29 0.57 5.88 -13.47
C SER A 29 -0.84 6.46 -13.55
N MET A 30 -1.84 5.67 -13.94
CA MET A 30 -3.23 6.10 -14.00
C MET A 30 -3.78 6.55 -12.64
N ARG A 31 -3.45 5.83 -11.56
CA ARG A 31 -3.83 6.23 -10.20
C ARG A 31 -3.13 7.49 -9.73
N ILE A 32 -1.86 7.67 -10.09
CA ILE A 32 -1.10 8.90 -9.83
C ILE A 32 -1.76 10.09 -10.54
N GLU A 33 -2.10 9.95 -11.83
CA GLU A 33 -2.80 11.00 -12.58
C GLU A 33 -4.19 11.30 -11.98
N GLN A 34 -4.94 10.27 -11.59
CA GLN A 34 -6.24 10.45 -10.96
C GLN A 34 -6.11 11.20 -9.63
N ALA A 35 -5.13 10.84 -8.80
CA ALA A 35 -4.83 11.52 -7.55
C ALA A 35 -4.42 12.98 -7.80
N GLN A 36 -3.58 13.22 -8.81
CA GLN A 36 -3.15 14.56 -9.21
C GLN A 36 -4.34 15.43 -9.61
N ARG A 37 -5.26 14.93 -10.44
CA ARG A 37 -6.48 15.68 -10.82
C ARG A 37 -7.37 16.02 -9.62
N ILE A 38 -7.51 15.10 -8.67
CA ILE A 38 -8.29 15.32 -7.45
C ILE A 38 -7.59 16.37 -6.58
N TRP A 39 -6.26 16.26 -6.45
CA TRP A 39 -5.43 17.19 -5.71
C TRP A 39 -5.51 18.61 -6.30
N ASP A 40 -5.22 18.79 -7.59
CA ASP A 40 -5.23 20.10 -8.27
C ASP A 40 -6.59 20.79 -8.18
N LYS A 41 -7.67 20.00 -8.22
CA LYS A 41 -9.03 20.52 -8.09
C LYS A 41 -9.34 21.10 -6.70
N HIS A 42 -8.72 20.60 -5.64
CA HIS A 42 -9.12 20.91 -4.25
C HIS A 42 -8.00 21.49 -3.36
N CYS A 43 -6.74 21.35 -3.77
CA CYS A 43 -5.54 21.84 -3.10
C CYS A 43 -4.96 22.94 -3.99
N GLY A 44 -5.16 24.21 -3.63
CA GLY A 44 -4.62 25.34 -4.39
C GLY A 44 -3.09 25.49 -4.35
N ALA A 45 -2.36 24.42 -4.01
CA ALA A 45 -0.91 24.39 -3.88
C ALA A 45 -0.30 23.60 -5.03
N SER A 46 0.78 24.15 -5.61
CA SER A 46 1.55 23.46 -6.65
C SER A 46 2.26 22.24 -6.06
N PHE A 47 1.86 21.05 -6.48
CA PHE A 47 2.47 19.79 -6.08
C PHE A 47 2.37 18.79 -7.23
N SER A 48 3.35 17.89 -7.37
CA SER A 48 3.31 16.81 -8.35
C SER A 48 3.64 15.47 -7.69
N PHE A 49 2.68 14.54 -7.67
CA PHE A 49 2.89 13.19 -7.16
C PHE A 49 4.00 12.45 -7.91
N GLN A 50 4.07 12.65 -9.23
CA GLN A 50 5.10 12.03 -10.06
C GLN A 50 6.50 12.53 -9.67
N HIS A 51 6.68 13.85 -9.54
CA HIS A 51 7.97 14.42 -9.13
C HIS A 51 8.35 14.01 -7.71
N PHE A 52 7.38 13.91 -6.81
CA PHE A 52 7.60 13.45 -5.44
C PHE A 52 8.07 11.99 -5.39
N LEU A 53 7.45 11.10 -6.18
CA LEU A 53 7.88 9.70 -6.24
C LEU A 53 9.29 9.55 -6.83
N THR A 54 9.68 10.40 -7.79
CA THR A 54 11.02 10.41 -8.38
C THR A 54 12.02 11.27 -7.63
N SER A 55 11.65 11.88 -6.49
CA SER A 55 12.57 12.73 -5.74
C SER A 55 13.66 11.92 -5.06
N GLU A 56 14.74 12.60 -4.68
CA GLU A 56 15.77 12.03 -3.83
C GLU A 56 15.20 11.45 -2.53
N ASN A 57 15.88 10.43 -2.02
CA ASN A 57 15.47 9.71 -0.82
C ASN A 57 15.26 10.64 0.38
N THR A 58 16.17 11.59 0.62
CA THR A 58 16.08 12.56 1.73
C THR A 58 14.79 13.37 1.69
N SER A 59 14.46 13.93 0.52
CA SER A 59 13.22 14.68 0.30
C SER A 59 11.97 13.81 0.47
N PHE A 60 12.03 12.57 0.01
CA PHE A 60 10.94 11.60 0.16
C PHE A 60 10.72 11.21 1.63
N TYR A 61 11.78 10.95 2.38
CA TYR A 61 11.71 10.55 3.79
C TYR A 61 11.21 11.65 4.72
N ASN A 62 11.56 12.90 4.46
CA ASN A 62 11.17 14.02 5.30
C ASN A 62 9.66 14.30 5.26
N ASN A 63 8.94 13.78 4.27
CA ASN A 63 7.51 14.02 4.08
C ASN A 63 6.66 12.77 4.36
N ILE A 64 6.62 12.34 5.63
CA ILE A 64 5.97 11.08 6.05
C ILE A 64 4.51 11.00 5.60
N ASN A 65 3.75 12.11 5.68
CA ASN A 65 2.34 12.13 5.30
C ASN A 65 2.17 11.96 3.77
N LEU A 66 2.97 12.68 2.96
CA LEU A 66 2.96 12.50 1.51
C LEU A 66 3.43 11.11 1.11
N LYS A 67 4.41 10.54 1.84
CA LYS A 67 4.87 9.17 1.64
C LYS A 67 3.75 8.16 1.91
N SER A 68 2.98 8.33 2.99
CA SER A 68 1.83 7.48 3.29
C SER A 68 0.78 7.55 2.17
N LEU A 69 0.45 8.76 1.71
CA LEU A 69 -0.50 8.95 0.62
C LEU A 69 0.01 8.34 -0.70
N ALA A 70 1.27 8.59 -1.05
CA ALA A 70 1.88 8.06 -2.25
C ALA A 70 1.93 6.52 -2.25
N LEU A 71 2.21 5.91 -1.10
CA LEU A 71 2.12 4.46 -0.93
C LEU A 71 0.70 3.95 -1.21
N ALA A 72 -0.32 4.57 -0.63
CA ALA A 72 -1.70 4.13 -0.82
C ALA A 72 -2.11 4.20 -2.30
N ILE A 73 -1.72 5.27 -3.01
CA ILE A 73 -1.96 5.45 -4.45
C ILE A 73 -1.28 4.33 -5.25
N VAL A 74 0.01 4.05 -4.96
CA VAL A 74 0.77 2.99 -5.63
C VAL A 74 0.15 1.62 -5.39
N GLN A 75 -0.20 1.32 -4.13
CA GLN A 75 -0.83 0.05 -3.76
C GLN A 75 -2.17 -0.16 -4.47
N LEU A 76 -2.99 0.88 -4.61
CA LEU A 76 -4.24 0.80 -5.37
C LEU A 76 -3.99 0.56 -6.86
N GLY A 77 -2.97 1.18 -7.45
CA GLY A 77 -2.59 0.88 -8.84
C GLY A 77 -2.08 -0.55 -9.03
N LEU A 78 -1.31 -1.07 -8.08
CA LEU A 78 -0.87 -2.47 -8.07
C LEU A 78 -2.05 -3.44 -7.87
N LEU A 79 -3.05 -3.08 -7.07
CA LEU A 79 -4.27 -3.86 -6.92
C LEU A 79 -5.08 -3.89 -8.22
N ASP A 80 -5.26 -2.74 -8.89
CA ASP A 80 -5.96 -2.67 -10.16
C ASP A 80 -5.26 -3.55 -11.21
N ARG A 81 -3.93 -3.49 -11.25
CA ARG A 81 -3.10 -4.36 -12.09
C ARG A 81 -3.38 -5.83 -11.82
N TYR A 82 -3.32 -6.22 -10.55
CA TYR A 82 -3.54 -7.59 -10.11
C TYR A 82 -4.93 -8.08 -10.50
N THR A 83 -5.98 -7.32 -10.18
CA THR A 83 -7.38 -7.68 -10.42
C THR A 83 -7.79 -7.65 -11.88
N ARG A 84 -6.99 -7.03 -12.77
CA ARG A 84 -7.19 -7.15 -14.22
C ARG A 84 -6.78 -8.52 -14.76
N ILE A 85 -5.75 -9.13 -14.18
CA ILE A 85 -5.18 -10.40 -14.64
C ILE A 85 -5.80 -11.58 -13.88
N PHE A 86 -6.01 -11.39 -12.59
CA PHE A 86 -6.50 -12.40 -11.67
C PHE A 86 -7.92 -12.06 -11.21
N ARG A 87 -8.61 -13.06 -10.64
CA ARG A 87 -9.93 -12.84 -10.05
C ARG A 87 -9.81 -11.87 -8.87
N LYS A 88 -10.82 -11.01 -8.70
CA LYS A 88 -10.97 -10.14 -7.52
C LYS A 88 -10.84 -10.96 -6.22
N PRO A 89 -9.97 -10.56 -5.28
CA PRO A 89 -9.79 -11.27 -4.03
C PRO A 89 -11.06 -11.23 -3.18
N LYS A 90 -11.35 -12.31 -2.47
CA LYS A 90 -12.44 -12.35 -1.48
C LYS A 90 -12.02 -11.74 -0.16
N ILE A 91 -10.73 -11.84 0.18
CA ILE A 91 -10.20 -11.37 1.46
C ILE A 91 -9.12 -10.34 1.18
N ILE A 92 -9.20 -9.21 1.86
CA ILE A 92 -8.21 -8.13 1.81
C ILE A 92 -7.81 -7.75 3.24
N VAL A 93 -6.54 -7.44 3.45
CA VAL A 93 -5.97 -7.11 4.77
C VAL A 93 -5.00 -5.96 4.64
N GLY A 94 -4.94 -5.10 5.64
CA GLY A 94 -4.00 -3.99 5.65
C GLY A 94 -4.20 -3.10 6.86
N ASN A 95 -3.43 -2.02 6.92
CA ASN A 95 -3.58 -0.99 7.94
C ASN A 95 -4.90 -0.22 7.71
N ILE A 96 -5.66 0.10 8.76
CA ILE A 96 -6.90 0.91 8.69
C ILE A 96 -6.71 2.38 9.06
N GLN A 97 -5.52 2.77 9.51
CA GLN A 97 -5.18 4.15 9.87
C GLN A 97 -4.48 4.89 8.73
N ASN A 98 -4.36 6.22 8.88
CA ASN A 98 -3.74 7.12 7.91
C ASN A 98 -4.33 6.98 6.50
N ASP A 99 -3.50 7.20 5.48
CA ASP A 99 -3.83 6.96 4.09
C ASP A 99 -3.81 5.45 3.81
N SER A 100 -4.96 4.81 3.97
CA SER A 100 -5.10 3.36 3.81
C SER A 100 -5.67 2.98 2.44
N ALA A 101 -4.87 2.27 1.65
CA ALA A 101 -5.33 1.61 0.41
C ALA A 101 -6.40 0.55 0.70
N LEU A 102 -6.33 -0.13 1.86
CA LEU A 102 -7.33 -1.11 2.27
C LEU A 102 -8.72 -0.49 2.35
N MET A 103 -8.84 0.70 2.94
CA MET A 103 -10.15 1.35 3.13
C MET A 103 -10.81 1.70 1.81
N VAL A 104 -10.02 2.05 0.79
CA VAL A 104 -10.52 2.25 -0.58
C VAL A 104 -10.86 0.92 -1.25
N ALA A 105 -9.98 -0.09 -1.15
CA ALA A 105 -10.20 -1.40 -1.73
C ALA A 105 -11.41 -2.14 -1.15
N ALA A 106 -11.67 -1.94 0.15
CA ALA A 106 -12.84 -2.42 0.84
C ALA A 106 -14.11 -1.64 0.49
N GLY A 107 -14.00 -0.46 -0.12
CA GLY A 107 -15.15 0.41 -0.42
C GLY A 107 -15.69 1.17 0.80
N VAL A 108 -14.93 1.24 1.90
CA VAL A 108 -15.29 2.02 3.09
C VAL A 108 -15.20 3.52 2.81
N ILE A 109 -14.20 3.93 2.04
CA ILE A 109 -14.04 5.29 1.54
C ILE A 109 -13.82 5.26 0.02
N THR A 110 -14.20 6.32 -0.66
CA THR A 110 -13.87 6.50 -2.07
C THR A 110 -12.41 6.91 -2.26
N PHE A 111 -11.86 6.69 -3.46
CA PHE A 111 -10.51 7.18 -3.79
C PHE A 111 -10.41 8.71 -3.66
N SER A 112 -11.47 9.45 -3.99
CA SER A 112 -11.48 10.90 -3.80
C SER A 112 -11.42 11.29 -2.33
N GLU A 113 -12.13 10.57 -1.46
CA GLU A 113 -12.06 10.81 -0.02
C GLU A 113 -10.69 10.49 0.56
N LEU A 114 -10.00 9.43 0.09
CA LEU A 114 -8.62 9.15 0.48
C LEU A 114 -7.73 10.38 0.24
N ILE A 115 -7.76 10.96 -0.96
CA ILE A 115 -6.93 12.13 -1.29
C ILE A 115 -7.33 13.35 -0.44
N MET A 116 -8.62 13.64 -0.33
CA MET A 116 -9.11 14.87 0.33
C MET A 116 -9.01 14.83 1.86
N LYS A 117 -9.10 13.64 2.47
CA LYS A 117 -9.01 13.45 3.93
C LYS A 117 -7.58 13.12 4.38
N SER A 118 -6.63 12.98 3.45
CA SER A 118 -5.24 12.71 3.77
C SER A 118 -4.66 13.82 4.66
N GLN A 119 -3.85 13.42 5.64
CA GLN A 119 -3.12 14.39 6.48
C GLN A 119 -2.19 15.27 5.63
N ALA A 120 -1.63 14.72 4.54
CA ALA A 120 -0.79 15.48 3.63
C ALA A 120 -1.56 16.64 2.97
N PHE A 121 -2.82 16.39 2.63
CA PHE A 121 -3.71 17.39 2.05
C PHE A 121 -4.14 18.44 3.10
N CYS A 122 -4.48 17.99 4.32
CA CYS A 122 -4.89 18.87 5.42
C CYS A 122 -3.81 19.87 5.83
N LEU A 123 -2.53 19.46 5.84
CA LEU A 123 -1.41 20.33 6.22
C LEU A 123 -1.11 21.43 5.18
N LEU A 124 -1.53 21.24 3.93
CA LEU A 124 -1.28 22.18 2.84
C LEU A 124 -2.47 23.13 2.58
N ARG A 125 -3.61 22.91 3.24
CA ARG A 125 -4.71 23.88 3.22
C ARG A 125 -4.41 25.05 4.16
N PRO A 126 -4.48 26.30 3.67
CA PRO A 126 -4.56 27.45 4.56
C PRO A 126 -5.89 27.38 5.30
N MET A 127 -5.84 27.07 6.59
CA MET A 127 -6.96 26.98 7.53
C MET A 127 -7.87 25.74 7.41
N ALA A 128 -7.59 24.74 8.25
CA ALA A 128 -8.62 23.91 8.86
C ALA A 128 -8.26 23.72 10.35
N PRO A 129 -9.24 23.82 11.28
CA PRO A 129 -9.00 23.51 12.68
C PRO A 129 -8.53 22.07 12.80
N LEU A 130 -7.41 21.87 13.50
CA LEU A 130 -6.87 20.55 13.84
C LEU A 130 -8.01 19.69 14.41
N HIS A 131 -8.46 18.69 13.65
CA HIS A 131 -9.35 17.69 14.20
C HIS A 131 -8.55 16.86 15.21
N ASP A 132 -9.08 16.73 16.43
CA ASP A 132 -8.56 15.82 17.44
C ASP A 132 -8.67 14.38 16.91
N VAL A 133 -7.57 13.90 16.34
CA VAL A 133 -7.43 12.49 16.00
C VAL A 133 -7.21 11.75 17.31
N LYS A 134 -8.23 11.00 17.77
CA LYS A 134 -8.10 10.03 18.87
C LYS A 134 -7.25 8.83 18.42
N GLU A 135 -5.97 9.05 18.17
CA GLU A 135 -5.00 7.98 17.96
C GLU A 135 -4.41 7.55 19.31
N LEU A 136 -4.23 6.24 19.48
CA LEU A 136 -3.45 5.69 20.58
C LEU A 136 -1.98 6.03 20.32
N VAL A 137 -1.56 7.16 20.86
CA VAL A 137 -0.20 7.66 20.77
C VAL A 137 0.63 7.03 21.88
N LEU A 138 1.53 6.11 21.53
CA LEU A 138 2.62 5.67 22.41
C LEU A 138 3.89 6.41 21.97
N ASN A 139 4.44 7.26 22.84
CA ASN A 139 5.65 8.05 22.58
C ASN A 139 5.62 8.89 21.28
N GLY A 140 4.47 9.50 20.95
CA GLY A 140 4.35 10.35 19.75
C GLY A 140 4.20 9.59 18.43
N ARG A 141 4.08 8.26 18.45
CA ARG A 141 3.82 7.43 17.25
C ARG A 141 2.52 6.65 17.43
N SER A 142 1.61 6.79 16.47
CA SER A 142 0.40 5.95 16.37
C SER A 142 0.81 4.52 16.04
N LEU A 143 0.37 3.55 16.86
CA LEU A 143 0.58 2.15 16.56
C LEU A 143 -0.32 1.71 15.40
N PRO A 144 0.22 1.01 14.39
CA PRO A 144 -0.56 0.56 13.24
C PRO A 144 -1.65 -0.41 13.70
N LEU A 145 -2.87 -0.19 13.21
CA LEU A 145 -4.00 -1.10 13.39
C LEU A 145 -4.29 -1.80 12.08
N TYR A 146 -4.33 -3.14 12.11
CA TYR A 146 -4.60 -3.98 10.97
C TYR A 146 -5.98 -4.62 11.07
N GLN A 147 -6.67 -4.76 9.95
CA GLN A 147 -7.98 -5.39 9.85
C GLN A 147 -8.06 -6.21 8.57
N GLY A 148 -8.70 -7.37 8.65
CA GLY A 148 -9.14 -8.12 7.47
C GLY A 148 -10.58 -7.77 7.11
N TYR A 149 -10.89 -7.74 5.82
CA TYR A 149 -12.25 -7.64 5.31
C TYR A 149 -12.52 -8.77 4.31
N GLU A 150 -13.73 -9.31 4.38
CA GLU A 150 -14.30 -10.13 3.32
C GLU A 150 -15.11 -9.24 2.38
N VAL A 151 -14.78 -9.26 1.09
CA VAL A 151 -15.45 -8.50 0.04
C VAL A 151 -16.69 -9.27 -0.41
N LEU A 152 -17.87 -8.69 -0.20
CA LEU A 152 -19.15 -9.21 -0.68
C LEU A 152 -19.55 -8.45 -1.95
N ASP A 153 -19.74 -9.16 -3.06
CA ASP A 153 -20.37 -8.56 -4.23
C ASP A 153 -21.87 -8.35 -3.96
N PRO A 154 -22.47 -7.18 -4.33
CA PRO A 154 -21.91 -6.13 -5.19
C PRO A 154 -21.33 -4.91 -4.45
N SER A 155 -21.49 -4.77 -3.12
CA SER A 155 -21.03 -3.58 -2.39
C SER A 155 -20.95 -3.76 -0.87
N GLY A 156 -20.92 -5.00 -0.38
CA GLY A 156 -20.81 -5.28 1.04
C GLY A 156 -19.37 -5.60 1.43
N PHE A 157 -19.02 -5.32 2.67
CA PHE A 157 -17.79 -5.83 3.27
C PHE A 157 -18.07 -6.22 4.70
N ASN A 158 -17.54 -7.37 5.08
CA ASN A 158 -17.61 -7.86 6.45
C ASN A 158 -16.23 -7.75 7.07
N ALA A 159 -16.11 -7.02 8.17
CA ALA A 159 -14.89 -7.03 8.97
C ALA A 159 -14.66 -8.45 9.51
N LEU A 160 -13.48 -8.99 9.23
CA LEU A 160 -13.05 -10.30 9.70
C LEU A 160 -12.40 -10.16 11.08
N GLY A 161 -13.17 -10.46 12.12
CA GLY A 161 -12.69 -10.33 13.50
C GLY A 161 -12.47 -8.88 13.93
N SER A 162 -11.77 -8.70 15.06
CA SER A 162 -11.37 -7.39 15.58
C SER A 162 -10.06 -6.91 14.97
N SER A 163 -9.88 -5.59 14.94
CA SER A 163 -8.60 -4.99 14.54
C SER A 163 -7.49 -5.39 15.52
N ASP A 164 -6.28 -5.64 15.01
CA ASP A 164 -5.11 -6.05 15.80
C ASP A 164 -3.93 -5.11 15.51
N MET A 165 -3.05 -4.91 16.50
CA MET A 165 -1.83 -4.13 16.33
C MET A 165 -0.74 -4.89 15.55
N SER A 166 -0.89 -6.21 15.39
CA SER A 166 0.02 -7.09 14.69
C SER A 166 -0.61 -7.63 13.40
N LEU A 167 -0.01 -7.31 12.25
CA LEU A 167 -0.38 -7.91 10.97
C LEU A 167 -0.27 -9.45 11.04
N GLN A 168 0.74 -9.98 11.72
CA GLN A 168 0.95 -11.41 11.87
C GLN A 168 -0.25 -12.09 12.53
N ASN A 169 -0.82 -11.50 13.59
CA ASN A 169 -1.99 -12.06 14.28
C ASN A 169 -3.22 -12.10 13.36
N VAL A 170 -3.44 -11.04 12.57
CA VAL A 170 -4.52 -10.99 11.59
C VAL A 170 -4.34 -12.09 10.55
N LEU A 171 -3.15 -12.23 9.98
CA LEU A 171 -2.84 -13.27 9.00
C LEU A 171 -2.99 -14.68 9.60
N GLN A 172 -2.55 -14.88 10.83
CA GLN A 172 -2.67 -16.15 11.54
C GLN A 172 -4.15 -16.54 11.72
N SER A 173 -4.99 -15.58 12.12
CA SER A 173 -6.43 -15.79 12.24
C SER A 173 -7.08 -16.12 10.88
N LEU A 174 -6.58 -15.56 9.77
CA LEU A 174 -7.08 -15.89 8.43
C LEU A 174 -6.65 -17.28 7.97
N ILE A 175 -5.42 -17.69 8.26
CA ILE A 175 -4.93 -19.04 7.93
C ILE A 175 -5.73 -20.07 8.71
N ASP A 176 -5.91 -19.86 10.02
CA ASP A 176 -6.51 -20.86 10.89
C ASP A 176 -8.04 -20.91 10.74
N LYS A 177 -8.72 -19.76 10.65
CA LYS A 177 -10.20 -19.70 10.62
C LYS A 177 -10.76 -19.66 9.19
N GLN A 178 -10.09 -18.96 8.29
CA GLN A 178 -10.55 -18.76 6.91
C GLN A 178 -9.83 -19.65 5.90
N GLN A 179 -8.94 -20.57 6.37
CA GLN A 179 -8.25 -21.54 5.53
C GLN A 179 -7.50 -20.89 4.34
N VAL A 180 -6.99 -19.67 4.56
CA VAL A 180 -6.17 -18.98 3.55
C VAL A 180 -4.87 -19.76 3.34
N LYS A 181 -4.60 -20.09 2.08
CA LYS A 181 -3.40 -20.85 1.67
C LYS A 181 -2.48 -20.06 0.73
N LYS A 182 -2.95 -18.91 0.26
CA LYS A 182 -2.16 -17.98 -0.54
C LYS A 182 -2.31 -16.56 -0.02
N ILE A 183 -1.20 -15.89 0.20
CA ILE A 183 -1.13 -14.48 0.53
C ILE A 183 -0.45 -13.78 -0.63
N VAL A 184 -1.15 -12.84 -1.25
CA VAL A 184 -0.60 -11.99 -2.29
C VAL A 184 -0.38 -10.61 -1.70
N HIS A 185 0.87 -10.19 -1.65
CA HIS A 185 1.23 -8.89 -1.14
C HIS A 185 1.12 -7.82 -2.23
N VAL A 186 0.36 -6.76 -1.97
CA VAL A 186 0.21 -5.59 -2.85
C VAL A 186 1.04 -4.45 -2.30
N GLY A 187 2.23 -4.32 -2.87
CA GLY A 187 3.24 -3.33 -2.53
C GLY A 187 4.63 -3.90 -2.82
N PRO A 188 5.59 -3.06 -3.26
CA PRO A 188 6.91 -3.56 -3.62
C PRO A 188 7.76 -3.89 -2.39
N GLY A 189 8.47 -5.03 -2.40
CA GLY A 189 9.58 -5.30 -1.48
C GLY A 189 9.19 -5.66 -0.04
N PHE A 190 8.05 -6.34 0.13
CA PHE A 190 7.55 -6.80 1.42
C PHE A 190 8.29 -7.99 1.97
N LEU A 191 8.65 -8.95 1.11
CA LEU A 191 9.27 -10.20 1.54
C LEU A 191 10.63 -9.98 2.22
N ASN A 192 11.27 -8.84 1.98
CA ASN A 192 12.60 -8.54 2.50
C ASN A 192 12.61 -7.99 3.94
N LYS A 193 11.45 -7.66 4.54
CA LYS A 193 11.43 -6.84 5.79
C LYS A 193 10.43 -7.28 6.87
N ALA A 194 9.51 -8.19 6.61
CA ALA A 194 8.48 -8.53 7.58
C ALA A 194 8.91 -9.66 8.52
N ALA A 195 9.39 -9.28 9.71
CA ALA A 195 9.65 -10.20 10.80
C ALA A 195 8.39 -11.04 11.11
N GLY A 196 8.56 -12.35 11.30
CA GLY A 196 7.46 -13.28 11.63
C GLY A 196 6.75 -13.90 10.42
N ILE A 197 7.10 -13.53 9.18
CA ILE A 197 6.59 -14.22 7.98
C ILE A 197 7.08 -15.67 7.88
N ASP A 198 8.29 -15.95 8.35
CA ASP A 198 8.87 -17.30 8.30
C ASP A 198 8.01 -18.33 9.05
N GLU A 199 7.38 -17.91 10.16
CA GLU A 199 6.45 -18.76 10.91
C GLU A 199 5.19 -19.10 10.09
N LEU A 200 4.72 -18.19 9.24
CA LEU A 200 3.57 -18.44 8.36
C LEU A 200 3.94 -19.43 7.23
N LEU A 201 5.17 -19.38 6.74
CA LEU A 201 5.67 -20.29 5.70
C LEU A 201 5.70 -21.75 6.19
N THR A 202 5.88 -21.98 7.50
CA THR A 202 5.84 -23.33 8.09
C THR A 202 4.46 -24.00 8.03
N ARG A 203 3.39 -23.25 7.70
CA ARG A 203 1.99 -23.74 7.67
C ARG A 203 1.46 -24.07 6.27
N ASP A 204 2.35 -24.37 5.32
CA ASP A 204 2.01 -24.61 3.90
C ASP A 204 1.25 -23.43 3.26
N VAL A 205 1.64 -22.20 3.60
CA VAL A 205 1.05 -20.98 3.02
C VAL A 205 2.01 -20.39 2.01
N GLN A 206 1.53 -20.18 0.78
CA GLN A 206 2.30 -19.50 -0.25
C GLN A 206 2.21 -17.99 -0.06
N ILE A 207 3.34 -17.31 0.03
CA ILE A 207 3.42 -15.85 0.12
C ILE A 207 4.18 -15.34 -1.10
N VAL A 208 3.57 -14.43 -1.86
CA VAL A 208 4.11 -13.89 -3.12
C VAL A 208 3.78 -12.42 -3.24
N GLU A 209 4.59 -11.65 -3.97
CA GLU A 209 4.24 -10.27 -4.31
C GLU A 209 3.37 -10.22 -5.57
N SER A 210 2.48 -9.23 -5.66
CA SER A 210 1.63 -9.01 -6.83
C SER A 210 2.45 -8.75 -8.10
N ILE A 211 3.66 -8.20 -7.94
CA ILE A 211 4.61 -7.95 -9.03
C ILE A 211 5.21 -9.26 -9.55
N ASP A 212 5.54 -10.21 -8.66
CA ASP A 212 6.19 -11.48 -9.02
C ASP A 212 5.29 -12.42 -9.82
N VAL A 213 3.99 -12.40 -9.50
CA VAL A 213 3.00 -13.26 -10.15
C VAL A 213 2.50 -12.69 -11.47
N ASP A 214 2.82 -11.43 -11.80
CA ASP A 214 2.40 -10.80 -13.04
C ASP A 214 3.38 -11.10 -14.19
N PRO A 215 2.96 -11.86 -15.22
CA PRO A 215 3.85 -12.26 -16.31
C PRO A 215 4.41 -11.08 -17.12
N MET A 216 3.76 -9.92 -17.09
CA MET A 216 4.22 -8.72 -17.79
C MET A 216 5.13 -7.83 -16.94
N LEU A 217 5.32 -8.16 -15.65
CA LEU A 217 6.20 -7.42 -14.73
C LEU A 217 7.47 -8.19 -14.40
N GLY A 218 7.78 -9.30 -15.10
CA GLY A 218 9.04 -10.04 -14.91
C GLY A 218 10.31 -9.21 -15.14
N TRP A 219 10.20 -8.07 -15.82
CA TRP A 219 11.29 -7.09 -15.96
C TRP A 219 11.59 -6.31 -14.68
N PHE A 220 10.65 -6.20 -13.74
CA PHE A 220 10.72 -5.25 -12.63
C PHE A 220 11.97 -5.44 -11.76
N TRP A 221 12.13 -6.63 -11.17
CA TRP A 221 13.28 -6.91 -10.31
C TRP A 221 14.59 -7.12 -11.07
N SER A 222 14.51 -7.59 -12.32
CA SER A 222 15.71 -7.76 -13.14
C SER A 222 16.31 -6.42 -13.53
N GLU A 223 15.47 -5.41 -13.78
CA GLU A 223 15.94 -4.05 -14.07
C GLU A 223 16.53 -3.37 -12.84
N LEU A 224 15.91 -3.51 -11.66
CA LEU A 224 16.46 -3.00 -10.40
C LEU A 224 17.86 -3.58 -10.13
N ARG A 225 18.02 -4.90 -10.26
CA ARG A 225 19.34 -5.54 -10.08
C ARG A 225 20.40 -5.04 -11.05
N LYS A 226 20.02 -4.71 -12.30
CA LYS A 226 20.96 -4.14 -13.28
C LYS A 226 21.38 -2.72 -12.89
N GLN A 227 20.45 -1.92 -12.38
CA GLN A 227 20.75 -0.56 -11.89
C GLN A 227 21.70 -0.60 -10.70
N ASP A 228 21.47 -1.50 -9.74
CA ASP A 228 22.35 -1.69 -8.57
C ASP A 228 23.77 -2.10 -9.00
N LEU A 229 23.88 -3.04 -9.94
CA LEU A 229 25.17 -3.47 -10.50
C LEU A 229 25.89 -2.33 -11.23
N ALA A 230 25.18 -1.52 -12.01
CA ALA A 230 25.76 -0.39 -12.73
C ALA A 230 26.28 0.68 -11.76
N LEU A 231 25.55 0.95 -10.67
CA LEU A 231 25.98 1.88 -9.62
C LEU A 231 27.22 1.35 -8.88
N ALA A 232 27.27 0.05 -8.59
CA ALA A 232 28.42 -0.57 -7.92
C ALA A 232 29.70 -0.57 -8.78
N GLN A 233 29.57 -0.63 -10.11
CA GLN A 233 30.71 -0.57 -11.04
C GLN A 233 31.22 0.85 -11.31
N ALA A 234 30.44 1.87 -10.96
CA ALA A 234 30.79 3.28 -11.15
C ALA A 234 31.53 3.89 -9.94
N GLN A 235 31.68 3.14 -8.85
CA GLN A 235 32.41 3.50 -7.62
C GLN A 235 33.80 2.88 -7.62
#